data_AF-A0A356UCT6-F1
#
_entry.id   AF-A0A356UCT6-F1
#
_cell.length_a   1.000
_cell.length_b   1.000
_cell.length_c   1.000
_cell.angle_alpha   90.00
_cell.angle_beta   90.00
_cell.angle_gamma   90.00
#
_symmetry.space_group_name_H-M   'P 1'
#
loop_
_entity.id
_entity.type
_entity.pdbx_description
1 polymer ?
#
loop_
_entity_poly.entity_id
_entity_poly.type
_entity_poly.pdbx_seq_one_letter_code
_entity_poly.pdbx_strand_id
1 'polypeptide(L)' 'GIINRMKKEIEGPCKVIATGGLAKIIARETDTIEIVDDFLTMEGLRLIYEINRG' A
#
# COMPACT_ATOMS: atom_id res chain seq x y z
N GLY A 1 4.10 7.43 -14.86
CA GLY A 1 3.69 6.04 -14.57
C GLY A 1 2.23 5.98 -14.13
N ILE A 2 1.71 4.77 -13.87
CA ILE A 2 0.32 4.55 -13.42
C ILE A 2 0.02 5.34 -12.13
N ILE A 3 0.92 5.28 -11.13
CA ILE A 3 0.78 6.00 -9.85
C ILE A 3 0.53 7.50 -10.07
N ASN A 4 1.32 8.16 -10.93
CA ASN A 4 1.16 9.60 -11.21
C ASN A 4 -0.15 9.95 -11.92
N ARG A 5 -0.76 9.02 -12.67
CA ARG A 5 -2.08 9.25 -13.27
C ARG A 5 -3.16 9.14 -12.21
N MET A 6 -3.10 8.11 -11.35
CA MET A 6 -4.02 7.96 -10.22
C MET A 6 -3.96 9.17 -9.27
N LYS A 7 -2.76 9.66 -8.95
CA LYS A 7 -2.58 10.87 -8.11
C LYS A 7 -3.19 12.14 -8.71
N LYS A 8 -3.37 12.22 -10.04
CA LYS A 8 -4.03 13.37 -10.69
C LYS A 8 -5.55 13.31 -10.65
N GLU A 9 -6.11 12.11 -10.52
CA GLU A 9 -7.56 11.88 -10.46
C GLU A 9 -8.10 11.99 -9.03
N ILE A 10 -7.25 11.75 -8.03
CA ILE A 10 -7.61 11.88 -6.62
C ILE A 10 -7.44 13.34 -6.18
N GLU A 11 -8.49 13.92 -5.61
CA GLU A 11 -8.38 15.21 -4.92
C GLU A 11 -7.69 15.03 -3.56
N GLY A 12 -6.59 15.76 -3.34
CA GLY A 12 -5.86 15.77 -2.08
C GLY A 12 -4.64 14.83 -2.02
N PRO A 13 -3.95 14.79 -0.87
CA PRO A 13 -2.74 14.00 -0.71
C PRO A 13 -3.03 12.49 -0.79
N CYS A 14 -2.25 11.77 -1.61
CA CYS A 14 -2.36 10.33 -1.79
C CYS A 14 -1.05 9.65 -1.37
N LYS A 15 -1.12 8.87 -0.29
CA LYS A 15 -0.01 8.08 0.26
C LYS A 15 0.14 6.77 -0.51
N VAL A 16 1.35 6.47 -0.96
CA VAL A 16 1.63 5.24 -1.72
C VAL A 16 2.27 4.18 -0.82
N ILE A 17 1.54 3.07 -0.62
CA ILE A 17 1.99 1.92 0.19
C ILE A 17 2.13 0.71 -0.75
N ALA A 18 3.23 -0.03 -0.65
CA ALA A 18 3.46 -1.27 -1.37
C ALA A 18 3.62 -2.46 -0.41
N THR A 19 3.18 -3.65 -0.82
CA THR A 19 3.33 -4.91 -0.09
C THR A 19 3.71 -6.04 -1.05
N GLY A 20 4.04 -7.22 -0.52
CA GLY A 20 4.43 -8.40 -1.28
C GLY A 20 5.94 -8.56 -1.47
N GLY A 21 6.38 -9.77 -1.81
CA GLY A 21 7.79 -10.16 -1.72
C GLY A 21 8.78 -9.35 -2.56
N LEU A 22 8.32 -8.72 -3.65
CA LEU A 22 9.16 -7.89 -4.52
C LEU A 22 9.13 -6.39 -4.17
N ALA A 23 8.24 -5.96 -3.25
CA ALA A 23 8.02 -4.54 -2.97
C ALA A 23 9.29 -3.83 -2.49
N LYS A 24 10.08 -4.48 -1.62
CA LYS A 24 11.35 -3.90 -1.13
C LYS A 24 12.39 -3.70 -2.22
N ILE A 25 12.43 -4.58 -3.22
CA ILE A 25 13.38 -4.47 -4.34
C ILE A 25 12.92 -3.32 -5.24
N ILE A 26 11.64 -3.29 -5.61
CA ILE A 26 11.08 -2.24 -6.48
C ILE A 26 11.19 -0.86 -5.83
N ALA A 27 10.93 -0.74 -4.53
CA ALA A 27 10.99 0.53 -3.80
C ALA A 27 12.40 1.15 -3.76
N ARG A 28 13.46 0.36 -3.96
CA ARG A 28 14.83 0.91 -4.09
C ARG A 28 15.08 1.60 -5.43
N GLU A 29 14.28 1.25 -6.44
CA GLU A 29 14.42 1.73 -7.81
C GLU A 29 13.42 2.86 -8.15
N THR A 30 12.63 3.32 -7.16
CA THR A 30 11.67 4.41 -7.37
C THR A 30 11.34 5.19 -6.11
N ASP A 31 11.27 6.51 -6.24
CA ASP A 31 10.82 7.41 -5.17
C ASP A 31 9.29 7.50 -5.05
N THR A 32 8.53 6.78 -5.89
CA THR A 32 7.06 6.85 -5.87
C THR A 32 6.41 6.06 -4.75
N ILE A 33 7.11 5.09 -4.14
CA ILE A 33 6.62 4.28 -3.02
C ILE A 33 7.09 4.95 -1.72
N GLU A 34 6.14 5.30 -0.84
CA GLU A 34 6.45 6.00 0.41
C GLU A 34 6.65 5.02 1.58
N ILE A 35 5.94 3.88 1.56
CA ILE A 35 6.03 2.84 2.59
C ILE A 35 6.02 1.46 1.92
N VAL A 36 6.88 0.57 2.42
CA VAL A 36 6.76 -0.87 2.18
C VAL A 36 6.29 -1.53 3.47
N ASP A 37 5.16 -2.24 3.40
CA ASP A 37 4.54 -2.93 4.52
C ASP A 37 4.33 -4.41 4.16
N ASP A 38 5.12 -5.30 4.77
CA ASP A 38 5.07 -6.74 4.49
C ASP A 38 3.83 -7.43 5.09
N PHE A 39 3.17 -6.81 6.08
CA PHE A 39 2.07 -7.42 6.83
C PHE A 39 0.70 -6.83 6.50
N LEU A 40 0.62 -5.86 5.59
CA LEU A 40 -0.60 -5.17 5.20
C LEU A 40 -1.81 -6.11 5.00
N THR A 41 -1.63 -7.22 4.29
CA THR A 41 -2.71 -8.21 4.08
C THR A 41 -3.08 -8.95 5.37
N MET A 42 -2.09 -9.35 6.17
CA MET A 42 -2.33 -10.08 7.42
C MET A 42 -3.00 -9.19 8.48
N GLU A 43 -2.62 -7.92 8.55
CA GLU A 43 -3.30 -6.94 9.39
C GLU A 43 -4.76 -6.75 8.94
N GLY A 44 -4.99 -6.62 7.63
CA GLY A 44 -6.35 -6.56 7.08
C GLY A 44 -7.20 -7.78 7.45
N LEU A 45 -6.65 -8.99 7.31
CA LEU A 45 -7.34 -10.23 7.69
C LEU A 45 -7.63 -10.31 9.20
N ARG A 46 -6.69 -9.88 10.05
CA ARG A 46 -6.89 -9.78 11.51
C ARG A 46 -8.03 -8.82 11.83
N LEU A 47 -8.05 -7.63 11.22
CA LEU A 47 -9.09 -6.63 11.44
C LEU A 47 -10.46 -7.16 11.00
N ILE A 48 -10.56 -7.78 9.82
CA ILE A 48 -11.81 -8.39 9.33
C ILE A 48 -12.30 -9.45 10.32
N TYR A 49 -11.41 -10.31 10.81
CA TYR A 49 -11.76 -11.32 11.80
C TYR A 49 -12.28 -10.69 13.12
N GLU A 50 -11.62 -9.63 13.60
CA GLU A 50 -12.02 -8.91 14.81
C GLU A 50 -13.39 -8.23 14.65
N ILE A 51 -13.65 -7.59 13.51
CA ILE A 51 -14.94 -6.94 13.20
C ILE A 51 -16.09 -7.95 13.18
N ASN A 52 -15.85 -9.17 12.68
CA ASN A 52 -16.91 -10.18 12.54
C ASN A 52 -17.05 -11.11 13.76
N ARG A 53 -16.27 -10.89 14.83
CA ARG A 53 -16.28 -11.75 16.02
C ARG A 53 -17.40 -11.46 17.02
N GLY A 54 -18.20 -10.41 16.81
CA GLY A 54 -19.33 -10.04 17.67
C GLY A 54 -19.92 -8.69 17.34
#